data_AF-A0A0B2RF74-F1
#
_entry.id   AF-A0A0B2RF74-F1
#
_cell.length_a   1.000
_cell.length_b   1.000
_cell.length_c   1.000
_cell.angle_alpha   90.00
_cell.angle_beta   90.00
_cell.angle_gamma   90.00
#
_symmetry.space_group_name_H-M   'P 1'
#
loop_
_entity.id
_entity.type
_entity.pdbx_description
1 polymer ?
#
loop_
_entity_poly.entity_id
_entity_poly.type
_entity_poly.pdbx_seq_one_letter_code
_entity_poly.pdbx_strand_id
1 'polypeptide(L)'
;FAKLTYFILLTAGKNEEEEFNTEPLFVLMMSVKNNTQVLINCQNNKKLLGRVRAFDRNCNMVLENVREIWTEVPKTGKGKKNA
;
A
#
# COMPACT_ATOMS: atom_id res chain seq x y z
N PHE A 1 33.97 -14.64 25.42
CA PHE A 1 33.56 -13.24 25.63
C PHE A 1 33.43 -12.46 24.32
N ALA A 2 34.49 -12.30 23.51
CA ALA A 2 34.43 -11.54 22.24
C ALA A 2 33.39 -12.03 21.19
N LYS A 3 33.12 -13.34 21.13
CA LYS A 3 32.14 -13.93 20.20
C LYS A 3 30.68 -13.66 20.63
N LEU A 4 30.44 -13.50 21.93
CA LEU A 4 29.11 -13.23 22.49
C LEU A 4 28.77 -11.74 22.38
N THR A 5 29.75 -10.84 22.53
CA THR A 5 29.57 -9.40 22.24
C THR A 5 29.29 -9.15 20.76
N TYR A 6 29.94 -9.86 19.84
CA TYR A 6 29.62 -9.77 18.40
C TYR A 6 28.21 -10.26 18.07
N PHE A 7 27.76 -11.36 18.72
CA PHE A 7 26.41 -11.89 18.56
C PHE A 7 25.33 -10.97 19.15
N ILE A 8 25.60 -10.31 20.29
CA ILE A 8 24.71 -9.32 20.90
C ILE A 8 24.66 -8.03 20.06
N LEU A 9 25.79 -7.58 19.48
CA LEU A 9 25.85 -6.43 18.57
C LEU A 9 25.08 -6.68 17.25
N LEU A 10 25.09 -7.91 16.73
CA LEU A 10 24.31 -8.30 15.54
C LEU A 10 22.79 -8.24 15.76
N THR A 11 22.32 -8.20 17.01
CA THR A 11 20.89 -8.14 17.36
C THR A 11 20.41 -6.74 17.73
N ALA A 12 21.32 -5.79 17.93
CA ALA A 12 21.01 -4.43 18.32
C ALA A 12 20.75 -3.57 17.07
N GLY A 13 19.49 -3.56 16.62
CA GLY A 13 19.03 -2.68 15.55
C GLY A 13 18.60 -3.44 14.30
N LYS A 14 17.60 -4.32 14.42
CA LYS A 14 16.76 -4.61 13.26
C LYS A 14 16.01 -3.32 12.95
N ASN A 15 16.49 -2.58 11.97
CA ASN A 15 15.85 -1.35 11.51
C ASN A 15 14.44 -1.72 11.02
N GLU A 16 13.41 -1.04 11.49
CA GLU A 16 12.04 -1.26 10.97
C GLU A 16 12.00 -1.09 9.44
N GLU A 17 12.87 -0.22 8.90
CA GLU A 17 13.14 -0.06 7.47
C GLU A 17 13.57 -1.36 6.76
N GLU A 18 14.32 -2.24 7.42
CA GLU A 18 14.75 -3.52 6.87
C GLU A 18 13.61 -4.54 6.80
N GLU A 19 12.66 -4.50 7.73
CA GLU A 19 11.47 -5.36 7.73
C GLU A 19 10.55 -5.02 6.54
N PHE A 20 10.43 -3.73 6.19
CA PHE A 20 9.70 -3.30 4.99
C PHE A 20 10.39 -3.71 3.68
N ASN A 21 11.69 -3.97 3.68
CA ASN A 21 12.48 -4.20 2.46
C ASN A 21 12.31 -5.62 1.87
N THR A 22 11.70 -6.56 2.59
CA THR A 22 11.58 -7.97 2.15
C THR A 22 10.17 -8.55 2.14
N GLU A 23 9.15 -7.76 2.50
CA GLU A 23 7.77 -8.23 2.67
C GLU A 23 6.78 -7.53 1.72
N PRO A 24 5.52 -8.02 1.56
CA PRO A 24 4.50 -7.43 0.68
C PRO A 24 4.30 -5.90 0.78
N LEU A 25 4.74 -5.27 1.88
CA LEU A 25 4.75 -3.81 2.07
C LEU A 25 5.81 -3.07 1.24
N PHE A 26 6.79 -3.78 0.65
CA PHE A 26 7.82 -3.19 -0.21
C PHE A 26 7.23 -2.41 -1.39
N VAL A 27 6.07 -2.83 -1.91
CA VAL A 27 5.38 -2.12 -2.99
C VAL A 27 4.94 -0.71 -2.56
N LEU A 28 4.55 -0.52 -1.30
CA LEU A 28 4.18 0.78 -0.75
C LEU A 28 5.43 1.65 -0.53
N MET A 29 6.53 1.05 -0.08
CA MET A 29 7.82 1.72 0.03
C MET A 29 8.29 2.26 -1.32
N MET A 30 8.24 1.42 -2.36
CA MET A 30 8.58 1.85 -3.73
C MET A 30 7.61 2.92 -4.24
N SER A 31 6.34 2.85 -3.85
CA SER A 31 5.35 3.85 -4.25
C SER A 31 5.62 5.22 -3.66
N VAL A 32 6.06 5.30 -2.39
CA VAL A 32 6.50 6.55 -1.76
C VAL A 32 7.78 7.08 -2.42
N LYS A 33 8.81 6.22 -2.56
CA LYS A 33 10.12 6.59 -3.12
C LYS A 33 10.01 7.12 -4.56
N ASN A 34 9.26 6.43 -5.40
CA ASN A 34 9.09 6.79 -6.81
C ASN A 34 7.93 7.76 -7.03
N ASN A 35 7.22 8.15 -5.96
CA ASN A 35 6.00 8.94 -6.03
C ASN A 35 5.01 8.37 -7.07
N THR A 36 4.84 7.04 -7.13
CA THR A 36 4.00 6.40 -8.14
C THR A 36 2.51 6.60 -7.81
N GLN A 37 1.68 6.55 -8.85
CA GLN A 37 0.24 6.58 -8.67
C GLN A 37 -0.25 5.18 -8.28
N VAL A 38 -1.06 5.11 -7.24
CA VAL A 38 -1.64 3.88 -6.70
C VAL A 38 -3.15 3.92 -6.78
N LEU A 39 -3.76 2.76 -7.05
CA LEU A 39 -5.20 2.54 -6.97
C LEU A 39 -5.49 1.63 -5.76
N ILE A 40 -6.19 2.17 -4.76
CA ILE A 40 -6.50 1.49 -3.51
C ILE A 40 -7.97 1.08 -3.54
N ASN A 41 -8.26 -0.20 -3.34
CA ASN A 41 -9.63 -0.69 -3.18
C ASN A 41 -10.05 -0.59 -1.71
N CYS A 42 -11.09 0.18 -1.42
CA CYS A 42 -11.60 0.35 -0.06
C CYS A 42 -12.72 -0.66 0.24
N GLN A 43 -12.93 -0.95 1.53
CA GLN A 43 -13.97 -1.90 2.00
C GLN A 43 -15.41 -1.46 1.66
N ASN A 44 -15.62 -0.18 1.39
CA ASN A 44 -16.91 0.41 1.02
C ASN A 44 -17.20 0.33 -0.50
N ASN A 45 -16.52 -0.55 -1.23
CA ASN A 45 -16.61 -0.71 -2.70
C ASN A 45 -16.28 0.55 -3.51
N LYS A 46 -15.61 1.52 -2.89
CA LYS A 46 -15.02 2.68 -3.57
C LYS A 46 -13.55 2.41 -3.83
N LYS A 47 -13.00 3.02 -4.86
CA LYS A 47 -11.58 2.98 -5.18
C LYS A 47 -10.98 4.37 -5.05
N LEU A 48 -9.80 4.48 -4.44
CA LEU A 48 -9.05 5.73 -4.34
C LEU A 48 -7.88 5.68 -5.32
N LEU A 49 -7.78 6.68 -6.19
CA LEU A 49 -6.63 6.87 -7.06
C LEU A 49 -5.82 8.06 -6.52
N GLY A 50 -4.56 7.86 -6.15
CA GLY A 50 -3.74 8.90 -5.54
C GLY A 50 -2.27 8.53 -5.46
N ARG A 51 -1.51 9.25 -4.65
CA ARG A 51 -0.09 8.95 -4.36
C ARG A 51 0.12 8.81 -2.85
N VAL A 52 0.94 7.85 -2.45
CA VAL A 52 1.26 7.61 -1.03
C VAL A 52 2.42 8.51 -0.63
N ARG A 53 2.28 9.22 0.50
CA ARG A 53 3.34 10.03 1.10
C ARG A 53 4.01 9.35 2.28
N ALA A 54 3.24 8.64 3.07
CA ALA A 54 3.71 7.87 4.21
C ALA A 54 2.77 6.68 4.42
N PHE A 55 3.30 5.62 5.02
CA PHE A 55 2.53 4.48 5.47
C PHE A 55 3.13 3.91 6.76
N ASP A 56 2.36 3.10 7.49
CA ASP A 56 2.83 2.40 8.68
C ASP A 56 2.65 0.86 8.57
N ARG A 57 2.97 0.14 9.64
CA ARG A 57 2.80 -1.33 9.74
C ARG A 57 1.34 -1.79 9.63
N ASN A 58 0.39 -0.94 10.02
CA ASN A 58 -1.04 -1.24 9.97
C ASN A 58 -1.66 -0.90 8.61
N CYS A 59 -0.84 -0.48 7.63
CA CYS A 59 -1.29 0.05 6.34
C CYS A 59 -2.14 1.32 6.47
N ASN A 60 -2.01 2.09 7.57
CA ASN A 60 -2.52 3.46 7.58
C ASN A 60 -1.66 4.28 6.62
N MET A 61 -2.29 5.02 5.73
CA MET A 61 -1.61 5.76 4.67
C MET A 61 -1.95 7.24 4.70
N VAL A 62 -0.93 8.07 4.50
CA VAL A 62 -1.10 9.50 4.17
C VAL A 62 -1.07 9.61 2.66
N LEU A 63 -2.16 10.12 2.07
CA LEU A 63 -2.33 10.19 0.62
C LEU A 63 -2.40 11.64 0.14
N GLU A 64 -1.88 11.89 -1.07
CA GLU A 64 -1.99 13.17 -1.77
C GLU A 64 -2.61 13.01 -3.16
N ASN A 65 -3.20 14.10 -3.67
CA ASN A 65 -3.83 14.16 -4.99
C ASN A 65 -4.86 13.03 -5.21
N VAL A 66 -5.67 12.79 -4.18
CA VAL A 66 -6.61 11.66 -4.14
C VAL A 66 -7.89 12.00 -4.90
N ARG A 67 -8.28 11.08 -5.77
CA ARG A 67 -9.58 11.07 -6.43
C ARG A 67 -10.33 9.80 -6.05
N GLU A 68 -11.56 9.95 -5.59
CA GLU A 68 -12.48 8.84 -5.37
C GLU A 68 -13.12 8.40 -6.70
N ILE A 69 -13.17 7.09 -6.92
CA ILE A 69 -13.77 6.43 -8.08
C ILE A 69 -14.78 5.41 -7.55
N TRP A 70 -16.03 5.54 -7.98
CA TRP A 70 -17.04 4.50 -7.82
C TRP A 70 -17.36 3.89 -9.18
N THR A 71 -17.57 2.58 -9.22
CA THR A 71 -18.18 1.94 -10.37
C THR A 71 -19.68 1.99 -10.19
N GLU A 72 -20.38 2.75 -11.03
CA GLU A 72 -21.79 2.49 -11.25
C GLU A 72 -21.87 1.11 -11.89
N VAL A 73 -22.34 0.10 -11.16
CA VAL A 73 -22.73 -1.16 -11.79
C VAL A 73 -23.94 -0.80 -12.64
N PRO A 74 -23.85 -0.80 -13.98
CA PRO A 74 -25.04 -0.57 -14.79
C PRO A 74 -26.02 -1.66 -14.37
N LYS A 75 -27.14 -1.28 -13.75
CA LYS A 75 -28.21 -2.22 -13.47
C LYS A 75 -28.67 -2.68 -14.83
N THR A 76 -28.30 -3.91 -15.21
CA THR A 76 -28.73 -4.54 -16.45
C THR A 76 -30.25 -4.63 -16.41
N GLY A 77 -30.89 -3.58 -16.92
CA GLY A 77 -32.32 -3.52 -17.09
C GLY A 77 -32.68 -4.61 -18.08
N LYS A 78 -33.56 -5.51 -17.64
CA LYS A 78 -34.23 -6.51 -18.45
C LYS A 78 -34.50 -5.98 -19.87
N GLY A 79 -33.83 -6.62 -20.84
CA GLY A 79 -34.17 -6.70 -22.26
C GLY A 79 -34.67 -5.44 -22.98
N LYS A 80 -33.87 -4.94 -23.92
CA LYS A 80 -34.38 -4.53 -25.23
C LYS A 80 -33.31 -4.76 -26.31
N LYS A 81 -33.81 -5.15 -27.48
CA LYS A 81 -33.23 -6.03 -28.49
C LYS A 81 -32.21 -5.36 -29.42
N ASN A 82 -31.43 -6.23 -30.07
CA ASN A 82 -30.62 -6.05 -31.28
C ASN A 82 -31.13 -4.97 -32.26
N ALA A 83 -30.18 -4.20 -32.81
CA ALA A 83 -29.97 -4.00 -34.24
C ALA A 83 -28.48 -3.65 -34.44
#